data_AF-A0A8J8FWZ0-F1
#
_entry.id   AF-A0A8J8FWZ0-F1
#
_cell.length_a   1.000
_cell.length_b   1.000
_cell.length_c   1.000
_cell.angle_alpha   90.00
_cell.angle_beta   90.00
_cell.angle_gamma   90.00
#
_symmetry.space_group_name_H-M   'P 1'
#
loop_
_entity.id
_entity.type
_entity.pdbx_description
1 polymer ?
#
loop_
_entity_poly.entity_id
_entity_poly.type
_entity_poly.pdbx_seq_one_letter_code
_entity_poly.pdbx_strand_id
1 'polypeptide(L)'
;MEKTHPNTSTGLSENTSVKRFASLDFLRGLAIFVMIILHIISDYLDIDTLLAGDNINHIPLINLIALVILPLLGGLAGLFLLASAISNMVSMQKNLKKGISAGSIAIKQVIGGIILLLFAMLTEGLTGYHGSFGNLISNLRNPTFNISIAMTGWATFETIHTIAWCVILNGITQGLLSIKSGWKKPRRQILIYAILSVIILASTKFVWDGIYNGLKGVNGIGFPWGINTDGSRMDLPDLRTAGFVAVLIGIFINPLAAPMEPIFPYLAVSFIGSIIGIAISQPKKVLFKGFTKTILLTGFVMFVAGAIGTVIELVNVMNNTGFDGGITFYRFISFHRHWYPDAPMIYAPYISSFAWLWQTLITNGFSIMLCMIVIFLVEFRGRGSHFAKKTGYIRRYGIIAFSNYNNQWLNWLPPLFIPLLFGLTNGSKMLWGGTILSILTTLAFYTIILYLWGMVNYKFSFEWFMKSIGYILLPIRRISFLKEKKWYQKGDINMDVFSNKGAWINIVEENEAYHKAKTDSKISMILSICCLAIPIFFAFSVVTLPMSIKARKKEGINKKNTIALVLSIIGAVITVAFFAFAFVFTPASLNFYL
;
A
#
# COMPACT_ATOMS: atom_id res chain seq x y z
N MET A 1 52.90 28.57 17.02
CA MET A 1 51.48 28.71 16.63
C MET A 1 51.06 27.45 15.91
N GLU A 2 50.62 26.45 16.67
CA GLU A 2 50.22 25.15 16.16
C GLU A 2 48.69 25.08 16.24
N LYS A 3 48.02 25.07 15.09
CA LYS A 3 46.55 25.02 15.03
C LYS A 3 46.10 23.62 15.42
N THR A 4 45.74 23.45 16.69
CA THR A 4 45.03 22.28 17.19
C THR A 4 43.63 22.25 16.58
N HIS A 5 43.45 21.37 15.58
CA HIS A 5 42.11 20.99 15.12
C HIS A 5 41.42 20.24 16.27
N PRO A 6 40.22 20.68 16.72
CA PRO A 6 39.47 19.89 17.68
C PRO A 6 39.03 18.60 16.99
N ASN A 7 39.63 17.48 17.41
CA ASN A 7 39.18 16.14 17.11
C ASN A 7 37.79 15.96 17.76
N THR A 8 36.74 16.32 17.02
CA THR A 8 35.37 15.90 17.31
C THR A 8 35.20 14.46 16.85
N SER A 9 35.92 13.53 17.47
CA SER A 9 35.55 12.13 17.49
C SER A 9 34.29 12.02 18.35
N THR A 10 33.14 12.32 17.75
CA THR A 10 31.85 11.97 18.36
C THR A 10 31.88 10.45 18.58
N GLY A 11 32.01 10.06 19.84
CA GLY A 11 31.80 8.70 20.34
C GLY A 11 30.37 8.28 20.09
N LEU A 12 30.03 8.05 18.83
CA LEU A 12 28.85 7.33 18.42
C LEU A 12 29.09 5.87 18.77
N SER A 13 28.77 5.53 20.02
CA SER A 13 28.79 4.16 20.54
C SER A 13 28.22 3.21 19.49
N GLU A 14 29.05 2.26 19.07
CA GLU A 14 28.67 1.07 18.34
C GLU A 14 27.51 0.38 19.09
N ASN A 15 26.51 -0.11 18.36
CA ASN A 15 25.28 -0.76 18.87
C ASN A 15 24.10 0.11 19.35
N THR A 16 23.96 1.38 18.96
CA THR A 16 22.60 1.96 19.02
C THR A 16 21.71 1.32 17.96
N SER A 17 20.95 0.30 18.37
CA SER A 17 20.01 -0.41 17.50
C SER A 17 19.09 0.60 16.79
N VAL A 18 18.86 0.36 15.50
CA VAL A 18 18.09 1.28 14.66
C VAL A 18 16.68 1.35 15.19
N LYS A 19 16.33 2.46 15.86
CA LYS A 19 14.96 2.70 16.33
C LYS A 19 13.97 2.76 15.15
N ARG A 20 12.88 1.97 15.18
CA ARG A 20 11.84 1.87 14.13
C ARG A 20 10.41 2.00 14.69
N PHE A 21 9.46 2.38 13.83
CA PHE A 21 8.03 2.33 14.14
C PHE A 21 7.49 0.93 13.85
N ALA A 22 6.85 0.29 14.82
CA ALA A 22 6.33 -1.07 14.67
C ALA A 22 5.08 -1.09 13.77
N SER A 23 4.25 -0.04 13.84
CA SER A 23 3.07 0.13 12.99
C SER A 23 3.42 0.26 11.52
N LEU A 24 4.44 1.04 11.15
CA LEU A 24 4.83 1.23 9.75
C LEU A 24 5.34 -0.07 9.12
N ASP A 25 6.13 -0.85 9.86
CA ASP A 25 6.57 -2.17 9.41
C ASP A 25 5.37 -3.12 9.23
N PHE A 26 4.42 -3.08 10.16
CA PHE A 26 3.21 -3.90 10.11
C PHE A 26 2.30 -3.50 8.94
N LEU A 27 2.05 -2.21 8.73
CA LEU A 27 1.20 -1.70 7.65
C LEU A 27 1.77 -2.05 6.28
N ARG A 28 3.10 -1.93 6.10
CA ARG A 28 3.75 -2.40 4.86
C ARG A 28 3.61 -3.90 4.67
N GLY A 29 3.83 -4.68 5.74
CA GLY A 29 3.67 -6.14 5.68
C GLY A 29 2.23 -6.57 5.41
N LEU A 30 1.26 -5.87 6.01
CA LEU A 30 -0.16 -6.10 5.81
C LEU A 30 -0.56 -5.80 4.36
N ALA A 31 -0.09 -4.70 3.78
CA ALA A 31 -0.36 -4.37 2.38
C ALA A 31 0.14 -5.48 1.45
N ILE A 32 1.37 -5.96 1.65
CA ILE A 32 1.93 -7.06 0.85
C ILE A 32 1.17 -8.38 1.06
N PHE A 33 0.84 -8.69 2.31
CA PHE A 33 0.12 -9.91 2.65
C PHE A 33 -1.29 -9.94 2.01
N VAL A 34 -2.03 -8.84 2.10
CA VAL A 34 -3.35 -8.70 1.50
C VAL A 34 -3.26 -8.72 -0.03
N MET A 35 -2.28 -8.04 -0.62
CA MET A 35 -2.05 -8.06 -2.08
C MET A 35 -1.84 -9.48 -2.61
N ILE A 36 -1.04 -10.33 -1.94
CA ILE A 36 -0.86 -11.74 -2.34
C ILE A 36 -2.21 -12.48 -2.35
N ILE A 37 -3.03 -12.29 -1.32
CA ILE A 37 -4.37 -12.90 -1.25
C ILE A 37 -5.23 -12.44 -2.43
N LEU A 38 -5.25 -11.13 -2.70
CA LEU A 38 -6.08 -10.54 -3.74
C LEU A 38 -5.66 -10.96 -5.14
N HIS A 39 -4.35 -11.11 -5.41
CA HIS A 39 -3.88 -11.60 -6.71
C HIS A 39 -4.34 -13.04 -6.95
N ILE A 40 -4.27 -13.91 -5.94
CA ILE A 40 -4.79 -15.29 -6.06
C ILE A 40 -6.30 -15.28 -6.33
N ILE A 41 -7.06 -14.41 -5.68
CA ILE A 41 -8.49 -14.27 -5.94
C ILE A 41 -8.73 -13.79 -7.38
N SER A 42 -8.03 -12.75 -7.81
CA SER A 42 -8.15 -12.18 -9.16
C SER A 42 -7.85 -13.20 -10.26
N ASP A 43 -6.82 -14.02 -10.06
CA ASP A 43 -6.34 -14.95 -11.08
C ASP A 43 -7.14 -16.25 -11.11
N TYR A 44 -7.64 -16.72 -9.96
CA TYR A 44 -8.20 -18.07 -9.83
C TYR A 44 -9.66 -18.14 -9.41
N LEU A 45 -10.30 -17.05 -8.98
CA LEU A 45 -11.74 -17.10 -8.74
C LEU A 45 -12.49 -17.06 -10.07
N ASP A 46 -13.35 -18.05 -10.31
CA ASP A 46 -14.24 -18.07 -11.46
C ASP A 46 -15.44 -17.13 -11.25
N ILE A 47 -15.14 -15.83 -11.35
CA ILE A 47 -16.14 -14.76 -11.22
C ILE A 47 -17.19 -14.87 -12.31
N ASP A 48 -16.81 -15.28 -13.52
CA ASP A 48 -17.70 -15.32 -14.67
C ASP A 48 -18.81 -16.36 -14.42
N THR A 49 -18.44 -17.55 -13.92
CA THR A 49 -19.44 -18.57 -13.50
C THR A 49 -20.31 -18.10 -12.32
N LEU A 50 -19.73 -17.38 -11.35
CA LEU A 50 -20.47 -16.86 -10.19
C LEU A 50 -21.51 -15.79 -10.56
N LEU A 51 -21.25 -15.04 -11.62
CA LEU A 51 -22.12 -13.95 -12.08
C LEU A 51 -23.01 -14.34 -13.27
N ALA A 52 -22.79 -15.49 -13.90
CA ALA A 52 -23.53 -15.90 -15.08
C ALA A 52 -25.01 -16.23 -14.79
N GLY A 53 -25.91 -15.58 -15.52
CA GLY A 53 -27.35 -15.86 -15.48
C GLY A 53 -27.93 -15.81 -14.07
N ASP A 54 -28.75 -16.80 -13.71
CA ASP A 54 -29.38 -16.87 -12.39
C ASP A 54 -28.43 -17.30 -11.26
N ASN A 55 -27.17 -17.66 -11.55
CA ASN A 55 -26.26 -18.17 -10.52
C ASN A 55 -26.01 -17.15 -9.41
N ILE A 56 -26.00 -15.86 -9.72
CA ILE A 56 -25.83 -14.79 -8.74
C ILE A 56 -26.92 -14.82 -7.65
N ASN A 57 -28.12 -15.28 -8.01
CA ASN A 57 -29.26 -15.40 -7.11
C ASN A 57 -29.17 -16.64 -6.19
N HIS A 58 -28.27 -17.56 -6.50
CA HIS A 58 -28.08 -18.81 -5.77
C HIS A 58 -26.77 -18.90 -5.00
N ILE A 59 -25.89 -17.92 -5.09
CA ILE A 59 -24.69 -17.88 -4.25
C ILE A 59 -24.99 -17.33 -2.86
N PRO A 60 -24.29 -17.81 -1.82
CA PRO A 60 -24.38 -17.23 -0.47
C PRO A 60 -24.11 -15.73 -0.48
N LEU A 61 -24.87 -14.95 0.28
CA LEU A 61 -24.71 -13.49 0.37
C LEU A 61 -23.29 -13.07 0.77
N ILE A 62 -22.58 -13.89 1.56
CA ILE A 62 -21.19 -13.62 1.95
C ILE A 62 -20.27 -13.53 0.73
N ASN A 63 -20.55 -14.30 -0.32
CA ASN A 63 -19.78 -14.26 -1.56
C ASN A 63 -20.05 -12.95 -2.31
N LEU A 64 -21.30 -12.47 -2.32
CA LEU A 64 -21.63 -11.16 -2.90
C LEU A 64 -20.94 -10.01 -2.15
N ILE A 65 -20.95 -10.06 -0.82
CA ILE A 65 -20.24 -9.09 0.02
C ILE A 65 -18.74 -9.13 -0.28
N ALA A 66 -18.16 -10.32 -0.44
CA ALA A 66 -16.76 -10.47 -0.81
C ALA A 66 -16.47 -9.86 -2.19
N LEU A 67 -17.33 -10.06 -3.19
CA LEU A 67 -17.19 -9.46 -4.52
C LEU A 67 -17.26 -7.92 -4.51
N VAL A 68 -17.88 -7.30 -3.50
CA VAL A 68 -17.85 -5.85 -3.30
C VAL A 68 -16.60 -5.41 -2.52
N ILE A 69 -16.24 -6.08 -1.44
CA ILE A 69 -15.14 -5.63 -0.57
C ILE A 69 -13.77 -5.87 -1.21
N LEU A 70 -13.58 -7.00 -1.90
CA LEU A 70 -12.27 -7.42 -2.39
C LEU A 70 -11.71 -6.50 -3.48
N PRO A 71 -12.49 -6.02 -4.47
CA PRO A 71 -11.99 -5.01 -5.41
C PRO A 71 -11.55 -3.73 -4.70
N LEU A 72 -12.32 -3.24 -3.72
CA LEU A 72 -11.91 -2.08 -2.92
C LEU A 72 -10.58 -2.31 -2.21
N LEU A 73 -10.38 -3.50 -1.63
CA LEU A 73 -9.10 -3.87 -1.01
C LEU A 73 -7.97 -3.92 -2.04
N GLY A 74 -8.25 -4.32 -3.29
CA GLY A 74 -7.33 -4.27 -4.42
C GLY A 74 -6.92 -2.85 -4.81
N GLY A 75 -7.82 -1.87 -4.60
CA GLY A 75 -7.53 -0.45 -4.78
C GLY A 75 -6.69 0.20 -3.66
N LEU A 76 -6.25 -0.54 -2.65
CA LEU A 76 -5.52 0.01 -1.49
C LEU A 76 -4.01 0.15 -1.69
N ALA A 77 -3.51 0.21 -2.92
CA ALA A 77 -2.11 0.53 -3.19
C ALA A 77 -1.65 1.86 -2.54
N GLY A 78 -2.58 2.81 -2.41
CA GLY A 78 -2.40 4.04 -1.64
C GLY A 78 -1.97 3.82 -0.18
N LEU A 79 -2.35 2.70 0.46
CA LEU A 79 -1.89 2.33 1.80
C LEU A 79 -0.38 2.03 1.83
N PHE A 80 0.11 1.28 0.85
CA PHE A 80 1.53 0.94 0.75
C PHE A 80 2.37 2.17 0.43
N LEU A 81 1.89 3.03 -0.47
CA LEU A 81 2.50 4.32 -0.76
C LEU A 81 2.54 5.22 0.47
N LEU A 82 1.42 5.35 1.19
CA LEU A 82 1.30 6.19 2.38
C LEU A 82 2.28 5.74 3.48
N ALA A 83 2.30 4.44 3.80
CA ALA A 83 3.23 3.90 4.81
C ALA A 83 4.70 4.10 4.40
N SER A 84 5.00 3.94 3.11
CA SER A 84 6.34 4.16 2.55
C SER A 84 6.75 5.64 2.62
N ALA A 85 5.85 6.57 2.30
CA ALA A 85 6.08 8.01 2.38
C ALA A 85 6.31 8.48 3.82
N ILE A 86 5.51 7.98 4.79
CA ILE A 86 5.72 8.25 6.22
C ILE A 86 7.10 7.79 6.66
N SER A 87 7.46 6.53 6.36
CA SER A 87 8.75 5.96 6.72
C SER A 87 9.91 6.73 6.08
N ASN A 88 9.78 7.13 4.81
CA ASN A 88 10.79 7.92 4.12
C ASN A 88 10.99 9.29 4.78
N MET A 89 9.90 9.99 5.09
CA MET A 89 9.96 11.30 5.72
C MET A 89 10.54 11.24 7.14
N VAL A 90 10.18 10.24 7.94
CA VAL A 90 10.79 9.99 9.25
C VAL A 90 12.31 9.80 9.11
N SER A 91 12.75 9.04 8.10
CA SER A 91 14.16 8.83 7.81
C SER A 91 14.88 10.14 7.45
N MET A 92 14.26 10.99 6.63
CA MET A 92 14.81 12.30 6.28
C MET A 92 14.93 13.22 7.50
N GLN A 93 13.87 13.34 8.30
CA GLN A 93 13.87 14.14 9.53
C GLN A 93 14.94 13.68 10.52
N LYS A 94 15.14 12.36 10.66
CA LYS A 94 16.20 11.79 11.50
C LYS A 94 17.59 12.17 11.01
N ASN A 95 17.83 12.15 9.69
CA ASN A 95 19.13 12.54 9.11
C ASN A 95 19.40 14.03 9.29
N LEU A 96 18.38 14.89 9.11
CA LEU A 96 18.48 16.34 9.36
C LEU A 96 18.83 16.64 10.82
N LYS A 97 18.19 15.93 11.77
CA LYS A 97 18.50 16.04 13.19
C LYS A 97 19.93 15.60 13.55
N LYS A 98 20.51 14.68 12.78
CA LYS A 98 21.92 14.26 12.92
C LYS A 98 22.91 15.25 12.30
N GLY A 99 22.45 16.40 11.79
CA GLY A 99 23.31 17.42 11.18
C GLY A 99 23.70 17.11 9.73
N ILE A 100 23.11 16.10 9.08
CA ILE A 100 23.36 15.83 7.67
C ILE A 100 22.73 16.95 6.84
N SER A 101 23.48 17.47 5.87
CA SER A 101 23.03 18.59 5.02
C SER A 101 21.76 18.25 4.23
N ALA A 102 20.92 19.25 4.01
CA ALA A 102 19.68 19.10 3.23
C ALA A 102 19.93 18.60 1.80
N GLY A 103 20.96 19.14 1.13
CA GLY A 103 21.34 18.75 -0.23
C GLY A 103 21.78 17.28 -0.30
N SER A 104 22.59 16.82 0.65
CA SER A 104 23.03 15.42 0.67
C SER A 104 21.85 14.45 0.93
N ILE A 105 20.85 14.87 1.72
CA ILE A 105 19.63 14.09 1.91
C ILE A 105 18.79 14.05 0.64
N ALA A 106 18.63 15.19 -0.05
CA ALA A 106 17.91 15.23 -1.33
C ALA A 106 18.55 14.30 -2.36
N ILE A 107 19.88 14.40 -2.55
CA ILE A 107 20.65 13.53 -3.46
C ILE A 107 20.47 12.06 -3.09
N LYS A 108 20.53 11.73 -1.79
CA LYS A 108 20.29 10.36 -1.31
C LYS A 108 18.92 9.82 -1.71
N GLN A 109 17.88 10.67 -1.65
CA GLN A 109 16.52 10.27 -2.02
C GLN A 109 16.34 10.17 -3.53
N VAL A 110 16.90 11.10 -4.30
CA VAL A 110 16.87 11.05 -5.76
C VAL A 110 17.56 9.79 -6.26
N ILE A 111 18.80 9.54 -5.85
CA ILE A 111 19.54 8.33 -6.25
C ILE A 111 18.84 7.06 -5.73
N GLY A 112 18.38 7.06 -4.48
CA GLY A 112 17.65 5.92 -3.92
C GLY A 112 16.35 5.60 -4.67
N GLY A 113 15.62 6.63 -5.08
CA GLY A 113 14.41 6.51 -5.89
C GLY A 113 14.70 6.09 -7.33
N ILE A 114 15.77 6.58 -7.96
CA ILE A 114 16.20 6.11 -9.29
C ILE A 114 16.56 4.62 -9.25
N ILE A 115 17.33 4.18 -8.24
CA ILE A 115 17.64 2.76 -8.07
C ILE A 115 16.36 1.94 -7.92
N LEU A 116 15.42 2.41 -7.10
CA LEU A 116 14.13 1.73 -6.92
C LEU A 116 13.32 1.68 -8.22
N LEU A 117 13.32 2.76 -9.01
CA LEU A 117 12.63 2.84 -10.29
C LEU A 117 13.21 1.84 -11.30
N LEU A 118 14.54 1.76 -11.41
CA LEU A 118 15.21 0.79 -12.27
C LEU A 118 14.85 -0.64 -11.89
N PHE A 119 14.84 -0.94 -10.58
CA PHE A 119 14.40 -2.26 -10.15
C PHE A 119 12.91 -2.52 -10.41
N ALA A 120 12.04 -1.52 -10.28
CA ALA A 120 10.63 -1.66 -10.64
C ALA A 120 10.45 -2.01 -12.12
N MET A 121 11.17 -1.33 -13.02
CA MET A 121 11.16 -1.62 -14.45
C MET A 121 11.68 -3.04 -14.75
N LEU A 122 12.74 -3.47 -14.05
CA LEU A 122 13.27 -4.84 -14.16
C LEU A 122 12.31 -5.90 -13.58
N THR A 123 11.56 -5.54 -12.54
CA THR A 123 10.50 -6.39 -11.98
C THR A 123 9.43 -6.60 -13.03
N GLU A 124 8.81 -5.56 -13.56
CA GLU A 124 7.68 -5.74 -14.48
C GLU A 124 8.08 -6.34 -15.84
N GLY A 125 9.27 -6.03 -16.35
CA GLY A 125 9.76 -6.65 -17.57
C GLY A 125 10.20 -8.10 -17.38
N LEU A 126 11.01 -8.38 -16.36
CA LEU A 126 11.77 -9.65 -16.29
C LEU A 126 11.34 -10.55 -15.15
N THR A 127 11.39 -10.08 -13.91
CA THR A 127 11.44 -10.96 -12.71
C THR A 127 10.17 -10.99 -11.88
N GLY A 128 9.21 -10.12 -12.20
CA GLY A 128 7.91 -10.00 -11.56
C GLY A 128 6.94 -11.11 -11.96
N TYR A 129 5.76 -11.08 -11.36
CA TYR A 129 4.72 -12.09 -11.58
C TYR A 129 4.14 -12.08 -13.01
N HIS A 130 4.04 -10.90 -13.62
CA HIS A 130 3.69 -10.71 -15.02
C HIS A 130 4.89 -10.58 -15.96
N GLY A 131 6.11 -10.47 -15.42
CA GLY A 131 7.33 -10.40 -16.23
C GLY A 131 7.65 -11.71 -16.94
N SER A 132 8.65 -11.70 -17.83
CA SER A 132 9.00 -12.88 -18.64
C SER A 132 9.30 -14.13 -17.83
N PHE A 133 9.93 -14.00 -16.65
CA PHE A 133 10.16 -15.12 -15.74
C PHE A 133 8.87 -15.60 -15.08
N GLY A 134 8.00 -14.69 -14.63
CA GLY A 134 6.69 -15.06 -14.10
C GLY A 134 5.85 -15.80 -15.15
N ASN A 135 5.88 -15.34 -16.40
CA ASN A 135 5.22 -15.98 -17.54
C ASN A 135 5.78 -17.38 -17.85
N LEU A 136 7.11 -17.56 -17.72
CA LEU A 136 7.75 -18.87 -17.84
C LEU A 136 7.20 -19.85 -16.78
N ILE A 137 7.04 -19.39 -15.53
CA ILE A 137 6.51 -20.21 -14.43
C ILE A 137 5.01 -20.47 -14.57
N SER A 138 4.23 -19.49 -15.03
CA SER A 138 2.79 -19.70 -15.27
C SER A 138 2.54 -20.71 -16.39
N ASN A 139 3.47 -20.80 -17.36
CA ASN A 139 3.39 -21.68 -18.52
C ASN A 139 4.32 -22.90 -18.44
N LEU A 140 4.53 -23.48 -17.25
CA LEU A 140 5.43 -24.64 -17.09
C LEU A 140 5.10 -25.87 -17.96
N ARG A 141 3.90 -25.94 -18.55
CA ARG A 141 3.55 -26.97 -19.55
C ARG A 141 4.24 -26.78 -20.90
N ASN A 142 4.49 -25.53 -21.28
CA ASN A 142 5.25 -25.15 -22.47
C ASN A 142 6.14 -23.94 -22.14
N PRO A 143 7.22 -24.17 -21.38
CA PRO A 143 8.01 -23.09 -20.81
C PRO A 143 8.72 -22.32 -21.91
N THR A 144 8.25 -21.11 -22.19
CA THR A 144 8.88 -20.20 -23.15
C THR A 144 9.23 -18.88 -22.45
N PHE A 145 10.49 -18.48 -22.58
CA PHE A 145 10.91 -17.17 -22.10
C PHE A 145 10.41 -16.11 -23.08
N ASN A 146 9.32 -15.42 -22.74
CA ASN A 146 8.70 -14.46 -23.63
C ASN A 146 9.47 -13.13 -23.64
N ILE A 147 10.33 -12.96 -24.63
CA ILE A 147 11.14 -11.73 -24.82
C ILE A 147 10.24 -10.51 -25.08
N SER A 148 9.06 -10.69 -25.69
CA SER A 148 8.14 -9.57 -25.96
C SER A 148 7.66 -8.93 -24.65
N ILE A 149 7.34 -9.76 -23.65
CA ILE A 149 6.99 -9.29 -22.30
C ILE A 149 8.16 -8.53 -21.67
N ALA A 150 9.40 -9.01 -21.81
CA ALA A 150 10.57 -8.30 -21.28
C ALA A 150 10.73 -6.90 -21.87
N MET A 151 10.48 -6.78 -23.18
CA MET A 151 10.76 -5.56 -23.95
C MET A 151 9.64 -4.53 -23.90
N THR A 152 8.44 -4.90 -23.46
CA THR A 152 7.29 -3.99 -23.27
C THR A 152 6.97 -3.79 -21.79
N GLY A 153 7.10 -4.84 -20.98
CA GLY A 153 6.73 -4.87 -19.58
C GLY A 153 7.53 -3.92 -18.69
N TRP A 154 8.75 -3.54 -19.08
CA TRP A 154 9.56 -2.55 -18.36
C TRP A 154 8.86 -1.20 -18.16
N ALA A 155 7.93 -0.84 -19.05
CA ALA A 155 7.19 0.42 -19.01
C ALA A 155 5.89 0.31 -18.19
N THR A 156 5.48 -0.90 -17.80
CA THR A 156 4.27 -1.12 -16.99
C THR A 156 4.36 -0.33 -15.69
N PHE A 157 3.42 0.59 -15.48
CA PHE A 157 3.50 1.53 -14.37
C PHE A 157 2.59 1.11 -13.22
N GLU A 158 3.15 0.36 -12.29
CA GLU A 158 2.47 -0.08 -11.06
C GLU A 158 2.92 0.69 -9.79
N THR A 159 2.37 0.31 -8.63
CA THR A 159 2.55 0.99 -7.33
C THR A 159 4.00 1.31 -6.98
N ILE A 160 4.94 0.44 -7.33
CA ILE A 160 6.36 0.62 -6.98
C ILE A 160 6.98 1.77 -7.77
N HIS A 161 6.61 1.92 -9.04
CA HIS A 161 7.03 3.05 -9.85
C HIS A 161 6.52 4.35 -9.23
N THR A 162 5.26 4.36 -8.82
CA THR A 162 4.63 5.48 -8.11
C THR A 162 5.39 5.81 -6.82
N ILE A 163 5.75 4.80 -6.01
CA ILE A 163 6.57 4.97 -4.80
C ILE A 163 7.95 5.54 -5.14
N ALA A 164 8.62 5.02 -6.18
CA ALA A 164 9.94 5.48 -6.58
C ALA A 164 9.93 6.96 -6.97
N TRP A 165 9.01 7.36 -7.85
CA TRP A 165 8.81 8.77 -8.22
C TRP A 165 8.43 9.64 -7.03
N CYS A 166 7.54 9.15 -6.17
CA CYS A 166 7.17 9.84 -4.93
C CYS A 166 8.36 10.03 -3.98
N VAL A 167 9.29 9.08 -3.90
CA VAL A 167 10.53 9.21 -3.11
C VAL A 167 11.44 10.28 -3.68
N ILE A 168 11.61 10.32 -5.01
CA ILE A 168 12.39 11.35 -5.72
C ILE A 168 11.80 12.74 -5.45
N LEU A 169 10.51 12.92 -5.74
CA LEU A 169 9.83 14.20 -5.62
C LEU A 169 9.77 14.68 -4.17
N ASN A 170 9.41 13.82 -3.21
CA ASN A 170 9.48 14.17 -1.79
C ASN A 170 10.90 14.54 -1.35
N GLY A 171 11.91 13.84 -1.85
CA GLY A 171 13.32 14.11 -1.56
C GLY A 171 13.74 15.51 -1.99
N ILE A 172 13.34 15.91 -3.20
CA ILE A 172 13.57 17.25 -3.75
C ILE A 172 12.80 18.29 -2.93
N THR A 173 11.48 18.12 -2.75
CA THR A 173 10.64 19.03 -1.98
C THR A 173 11.17 19.22 -0.56
N GLN A 174 11.45 18.13 0.15
CA GLN A 174 11.97 18.20 1.52
C GLN A 174 13.36 18.81 1.57
N GLY A 175 14.21 18.52 0.58
CA GLY A 175 15.52 19.13 0.41
C GLY A 175 15.42 20.65 0.36
N LEU A 176 14.57 21.17 -0.53
CA LEU A 176 14.30 22.60 -0.69
C LEU A 176 13.73 23.22 0.61
N LEU A 177 12.75 22.57 1.23
CA LEU A 177 12.15 23.04 2.47
C LEU A 177 13.11 23.04 3.67
N SER A 178 14.17 22.23 3.60
CA SER A 178 15.17 22.09 4.66
C SER A 178 16.32 23.09 4.54
N ILE A 179 16.44 23.81 3.41
CA ILE A 179 17.41 24.90 3.23
C ILE A 179 17.26 25.93 4.35
N LYS A 180 18.39 26.53 4.77
CA LYS A 180 18.45 27.52 5.87
C LYS A 180 17.74 27.05 7.15
N SER A 181 17.95 25.78 7.53
CA SER A 181 17.33 25.14 8.71
C SER A 181 15.79 25.14 8.70
N GLY A 182 15.16 25.23 7.51
CA GLY A 182 13.71 25.25 7.38
C GLY A 182 13.01 24.00 7.94
N TRP A 183 13.74 22.88 8.05
CA TRP A 183 13.27 21.65 8.67
C TRP A 183 12.89 21.80 10.15
N LYS A 184 13.44 22.80 10.85
CA LYS A 184 13.09 23.14 12.25
C LYS A 184 11.73 23.82 12.38
N LYS A 185 11.08 24.17 11.26
CA LYS A 185 9.75 24.81 11.21
C LYS A 185 8.70 23.79 10.72
N PRO A 186 8.29 22.80 11.54
CA PRO A 186 7.42 21.70 11.10
C PRO A 186 6.03 22.16 10.63
N ARG A 187 5.43 23.17 11.29
CA ARG A 187 4.13 23.72 10.87
C ARG A 187 4.15 24.27 9.45
N ARG A 188 5.23 25.00 9.10
CA ARG A 188 5.43 25.54 7.74
C ARG A 188 5.56 24.43 6.71
N GLN A 189 6.35 23.39 7.01
CA GLN A 189 6.49 22.25 6.10
C GLN A 189 5.16 21.54 5.90
N ILE A 190 4.42 21.26 6.98
CA ILE A 190 3.11 20.61 6.91
C ILE A 190 2.13 21.43 6.07
N LEU A 191 2.09 22.75 6.26
CA LEU A 191 1.25 23.65 5.47
C LEU A 191 1.62 23.60 3.98
N ILE A 192 2.91 23.66 3.65
CA ILE A 192 3.36 23.60 2.24
C ILE A 192 3.00 22.25 1.62
N TYR A 193 3.25 21.13 2.32
CA TYR A 193 2.83 19.82 1.82
C TYR A 193 1.31 19.72 1.63
N ALA A 194 0.52 20.32 2.53
CA ALA A 194 -0.94 20.33 2.39
C ALA A 194 -1.38 21.14 1.15
N ILE A 195 -0.79 22.31 0.92
CA ILE A 195 -1.04 23.13 -0.28
C ILE A 195 -0.64 22.35 -1.53
N LEU A 196 0.53 21.71 -1.53
CA LEU A 196 1.00 20.90 -2.65
C LEU A 196 0.07 19.70 -2.92
N SER A 197 -0.45 19.02 -1.88
CA SER A 197 -1.45 17.96 -2.06
C SER A 197 -2.69 18.47 -2.79
N VAL A 198 -3.21 19.64 -2.41
CA VAL A 198 -4.37 20.26 -3.07
C VAL A 198 -4.06 20.65 -4.50
N ILE A 199 -2.89 21.24 -4.75
CA ILE A 199 -2.44 21.61 -6.11
C ILE A 199 -2.36 20.35 -7.00
N ILE A 200 -1.76 19.27 -6.52
CA ILE A 200 -1.66 18.01 -7.29
C ILE A 200 -3.06 17.51 -7.66
N LEU A 201 -3.98 17.40 -6.69
CA LEU A 201 -5.35 16.96 -6.97
C LEU A 201 -6.07 17.88 -7.98
N ALA A 202 -5.99 19.20 -7.81
CA ALA A 202 -6.62 20.13 -8.72
C ALA A 202 -6.01 20.07 -10.13
N SER A 203 -4.69 19.87 -10.21
CA SER A 203 -3.96 19.80 -11.48
C SER A 203 -4.08 18.46 -12.22
N THR A 204 -4.48 17.37 -11.55
CA THR A 204 -4.59 16.03 -12.15
C THR A 204 -5.38 16.04 -13.44
N LYS A 205 -6.60 16.62 -13.44
CA LYS A 205 -7.44 16.72 -14.64
C LYS A 205 -6.73 17.43 -15.80
N PHE A 206 -6.11 18.59 -15.52
CA PHE A 206 -5.44 19.39 -16.55
C PHE A 206 -4.23 18.68 -17.14
N VAL A 207 -3.44 18.00 -16.30
CA VAL A 207 -2.30 17.18 -16.75
C VAL A 207 -2.79 16.05 -17.65
N TRP A 208 -3.86 15.38 -17.22
CA TRP A 208 -4.46 14.27 -17.92
C TRP A 208 -5.05 14.64 -19.27
N ASP A 209 -5.82 15.73 -19.35
CA ASP A 209 -6.35 16.27 -20.60
C ASP A 209 -5.25 16.78 -21.52
N GLY A 210 -4.26 17.49 -20.96
CA GLY A 210 -3.13 18.01 -21.71
C GLY A 210 -2.33 16.90 -22.37
N ILE A 211 -2.07 15.80 -21.65
CA ILE A 211 -1.37 14.62 -22.18
C ILE A 211 -2.23 13.90 -23.22
N TYR A 212 -3.51 13.63 -22.93
CA TYR A 212 -4.41 12.93 -23.86
C TYR A 212 -4.61 13.70 -25.17
N ASN A 213 -4.70 15.02 -25.12
CA ASN A 213 -4.90 15.85 -26.31
C ASN A 213 -3.59 16.16 -27.04
N GLY A 214 -2.49 16.37 -26.30
CA GLY A 214 -1.20 16.74 -26.87
C GLY A 214 -0.37 15.58 -27.41
N LEU A 215 -0.56 14.36 -26.91
CA LEU A 215 0.17 13.17 -27.34
C LEU A 215 -0.79 12.14 -27.95
N LYS A 216 -0.99 12.25 -29.26
CA LYS A 216 -1.82 11.32 -30.04
C LYS A 216 -0.96 10.19 -30.63
N GLY A 217 -1.47 8.97 -30.55
CA GLY A 217 -0.94 7.81 -31.26
C GLY A 217 -1.32 7.83 -32.74
N VAL A 218 -0.81 6.86 -33.49
CA VAL A 218 -1.06 6.74 -34.94
C VAL A 218 -2.53 6.49 -35.28
N ASN A 219 -3.30 5.98 -34.32
CA ASN A 219 -4.75 5.77 -34.41
C ASN A 219 -5.57 7.02 -34.01
N GLY A 220 -4.93 8.16 -33.76
CA GLY A 220 -5.59 9.40 -33.33
C GLY A 220 -6.06 9.39 -31.86
N ILE A 221 -5.86 8.29 -31.13
CA ILE A 221 -6.21 8.18 -29.71
C ILE A 221 -5.06 8.74 -28.86
N GLY A 222 -5.41 9.45 -27.78
CA GLY A 222 -4.44 10.06 -26.87
C GLY A 222 -3.73 9.07 -25.95
N PHE A 223 -2.58 9.47 -25.41
CA PHE A 223 -1.89 8.75 -24.33
C PHE A 223 -2.80 8.64 -23.07
N PRO A 224 -2.81 7.51 -22.33
CA PRO A 224 -2.00 6.29 -22.52
C PRO A 224 -2.55 5.29 -23.56
N TRP A 225 -3.73 5.56 -24.11
CA TRP A 225 -4.54 4.59 -24.84
C TRP A 225 -4.19 4.46 -26.33
N GLY A 226 -3.43 5.41 -26.86
CA GLY A 226 -2.97 5.42 -28.24
C GLY A 226 -1.98 4.30 -28.57
N ILE A 227 -1.70 4.15 -29.86
CA ILE A 227 -0.78 3.14 -30.40
C ILE A 227 0.44 3.85 -31.02
N ASN A 228 1.64 3.29 -30.81
CA ASN A 228 2.89 3.72 -31.42
C ASN A 228 2.98 3.26 -32.88
N THR A 229 3.97 3.74 -33.64
CA THR A 229 4.17 3.37 -35.05
C THR A 229 4.43 1.88 -35.28
N ASP A 230 4.91 1.17 -34.27
CA ASP A 230 5.20 -0.27 -34.32
C ASP A 230 4.02 -1.15 -33.87
N GLY A 231 2.87 -0.54 -33.55
CA GLY A 231 1.69 -1.25 -33.06
C GLY A 231 1.67 -1.50 -31.55
N SER A 232 2.75 -1.18 -30.82
CA SER A 232 2.75 -1.25 -29.35
C SER A 232 1.87 -0.15 -28.75
N ARG A 233 1.33 -0.36 -27.55
CA ARG A 233 0.60 0.71 -26.85
C ARG A 233 1.57 1.81 -26.42
N MET A 234 1.11 3.07 -26.44
CA MET A 234 1.96 4.21 -26.06
C MET A 234 2.46 4.15 -24.62
N ASP A 235 1.71 3.53 -23.70
CA ASP A 235 2.10 3.30 -22.31
C ASP A 235 2.99 2.06 -22.11
N LEU A 236 3.10 1.20 -23.12
CA LEU A 236 3.93 -0.01 -23.11
C LEU A 236 4.81 -0.09 -24.37
N PRO A 237 5.67 0.92 -24.64
CA PRO A 237 6.52 0.92 -25.82
C PRO A 237 7.50 -0.26 -25.80
N ASP A 238 7.62 -0.96 -26.92
CA ASP A 238 8.62 -2.02 -27.10
C ASP A 238 10.01 -1.40 -27.30
N LEU A 239 10.97 -1.76 -26.45
CA LEU A 239 12.36 -1.27 -26.51
C LEU A 239 13.05 -1.52 -27.85
N ARG A 240 12.62 -2.55 -28.59
CA ARG A 240 13.26 -2.97 -29.84
C ARG A 240 12.73 -2.19 -31.05
N THR A 241 11.44 -1.84 -31.03
CA THR A 241 10.71 -1.42 -32.24
C THR A 241 10.03 -0.06 -32.12
N ALA A 242 9.67 0.41 -30.92
CA ALA A 242 8.87 1.63 -30.75
C ALA A 242 9.66 2.93 -31.05
N GLY A 243 10.98 2.83 -31.16
CA GLY A 243 11.88 3.96 -31.38
C GLY A 243 12.19 4.73 -30.09
N PHE A 244 13.29 5.49 -30.13
CA PHE A 244 13.85 6.16 -28.95
C PHE A 244 12.88 7.15 -28.28
N VAL A 245 12.11 7.90 -29.08
CA VAL A 245 11.16 8.89 -28.56
C VAL A 245 10.03 8.23 -27.78
N ALA A 246 9.47 7.11 -28.27
CA ALA A 246 8.41 6.39 -27.57
C ALA A 246 8.91 5.82 -26.22
N VAL A 247 10.15 5.33 -26.18
CA VAL A 247 10.80 4.88 -24.93
C VAL A 247 10.97 6.04 -23.95
N LEU A 248 11.41 7.22 -24.41
CA LEU A 248 11.49 8.41 -23.55
C LEU A 248 10.12 8.84 -23.02
N ILE A 249 9.07 8.77 -23.86
CA ILE A 249 7.69 9.01 -23.44
C ILE A 249 7.30 8.00 -22.35
N GLY A 250 7.59 6.71 -22.53
CA GLY A 250 7.36 5.69 -21.51
C GLY A 250 8.02 6.00 -20.16
N ILE A 251 9.26 6.53 -20.16
CA ILE A 251 9.97 6.87 -18.93
C ILE A 251 9.38 8.09 -18.21
N PHE A 252 9.04 9.16 -18.95
CA PHE A 252 8.71 10.46 -18.36
C PHE A 252 7.22 10.81 -18.37
N ILE A 253 6.42 10.21 -19.25
CA ILE A 253 4.98 10.47 -19.37
C ILE A 253 4.14 9.40 -18.67
N ASN A 254 4.55 8.12 -18.65
CA ASN A 254 3.87 7.09 -17.84
C ASN A 254 3.67 7.53 -16.38
N PRO A 255 4.67 8.12 -15.69
CA PRO A 255 4.48 8.59 -14.33
C PRO A 255 3.32 9.58 -14.19
N LEU A 256 3.02 10.37 -15.22
CA LEU A 256 2.00 11.41 -15.16
C LEU A 256 0.58 10.90 -15.44
N ALA A 257 0.44 9.90 -16.32
CA ALA A 257 -0.85 9.53 -16.90
C ALA A 257 -1.04 8.03 -17.21
N ALA A 258 -0.20 7.14 -16.69
CA ALA A 258 -0.37 5.70 -16.91
C ALA A 258 -1.71 5.16 -16.37
N PRO A 259 -2.15 3.97 -16.81
CA PRO A 259 -3.49 3.49 -16.49
C PRO A 259 -3.77 3.15 -15.02
N MET A 260 -2.79 2.57 -14.32
CA MET A 260 -2.99 1.99 -12.98
C MET A 260 -2.83 3.03 -11.87
N GLU A 261 -1.61 3.53 -11.63
CA GLU A 261 -1.32 4.36 -10.45
C GLU A 261 -0.41 5.57 -10.73
N PRO A 262 -0.77 6.46 -11.66
CA PRO A 262 0.05 7.62 -12.00
C PRO A 262 0.29 8.54 -10.79
N ILE A 263 1.40 9.27 -10.77
CA ILE A 263 1.74 10.20 -9.68
C ILE A 263 0.70 11.32 -9.53
N PHE A 264 -0.08 11.62 -10.57
CA PHE A 264 -1.29 12.42 -10.46
C PHE A 264 -2.47 11.46 -10.38
N PRO A 265 -3.14 11.26 -9.23
CA PRO A 265 -3.07 12.04 -7.99
C PRO A 265 -2.21 11.46 -6.86
N TYR A 266 -1.58 10.28 -7.02
CA TYR A 266 -0.95 9.55 -5.90
C TYR A 266 0.18 10.33 -5.16
N LEU A 267 0.79 11.33 -5.80
CA LEU A 267 1.73 12.25 -5.16
C LEU A 267 1.07 13.06 -4.05
N ALA A 268 -0.21 13.39 -4.14
CA ALA A 268 -0.96 14.04 -3.06
C ALA A 268 -1.05 13.12 -1.82
N VAL A 269 -1.27 11.83 -2.02
CA VAL A 269 -1.30 10.80 -0.95
C VAL A 269 0.08 10.68 -0.30
N SER A 270 1.12 10.68 -1.13
CA SER A 270 2.50 10.68 -0.69
C SER A 270 2.86 11.93 0.14
N PHE A 271 2.37 13.11 -0.25
CA PHE A 271 2.50 14.35 0.52
C PHE A 271 1.73 14.29 1.86
N ILE A 272 0.55 13.68 1.91
CA ILE A 272 -0.15 13.41 3.17
C ILE A 272 0.69 12.47 4.06
N GLY A 273 1.31 11.44 3.50
CA GLY A 273 2.27 10.59 4.21
C GLY A 273 3.45 11.37 4.75
N SER A 274 3.99 12.33 3.98
CA SER A 274 5.03 13.26 4.42
C SER A 274 4.56 14.16 5.57
N ILE A 275 3.33 14.68 5.55
CA ILE A 275 2.74 15.44 6.67
C ILE A 275 2.74 14.59 7.95
N ILE A 276 2.29 13.35 7.86
CA ILE A 276 2.26 12.42 8.98
C ILE A 276 3.67 12.13 9.48
N GLY A 277 4.61 11.83 8.58
CA GLY A 277 6.02 11.57 8.90
C GLY A 277 6.71 12.74 9.60
N ILE A 278 6.47 13.98 9.15
CA ILE A 278 6.99 15.19 9.81
C ILE A 278 6.42 15.30 11.22
N ALA A 279 5.10 15.13 11.35
CA ALA A 279 4.40 15.28 12.62
C ALA A 279 4.89 14.26 13.67
N ILE A 280 4.88 12.96 13.33
CA ILE A 280 5.32 11.92 14.28
C ILE A 280 6.81 11.97 14.61
N SER A 281 7.60 12.68 13.80
CA SER A 281 9.01 12.94 14.08
C SER A 281 9.21 14.09 15.08
N GLN A 282 8.21 14.90 15.37
CA GLN A 282 8.32 16.01 16.32
C GLN A 282 8.16 15.53 17.77
N PRO A 283 8.80 16.21 18.75
CA PRO A 283 8.49 15.97 20.16
C PRO A 283 7.02 16.29 20.45
N LYS A 284 6.41 15.54 21.37
CA LYS A 284 4.97 15.65 21.73
C LYS A 284 4.51 17.08 22.03
N LYS A 285 5.36 17.90 22.65
CA LYS A 285 5.05 19.31 22.98
C LYS A 285 4.80 20.19 21.74
N VAL A 286 5.38 19.81 20.60
CA VAL A 286 5.29 20.56 19.33
C VAL A 286 4.18 20.01 18.42
N LEU A 287 3.76 18.76 18.63
CA LEU A 287 2.58 18.21 17.98
C LEU A 287 1.35 19.05 18.31
N PHE A 288 0.64 19.48 17.27
CA PHE A 288 -0.58 20.27 17.44
C PHE A 288 -1.65 19.44 18.14
N LYS A 289 -2.31 20.05 19.13
CA LYS A 289 -3.43 19.43 19.83
C LYS A 289 -4.47 19.02 18.79
N GLY A 290 -4.83 17.74 18.80
CA GLY A 290 -5.83 17.20 17.88
C GLY A 290 -5.30 16.67 16.55
N PHE A 291 -3.99 16.69 16.26
CA PHE A 291 -3.44 16.20 14.99
C PHE A 291 -4.02 14.86 14.52
N THR A 292 -3.91 13.83 15.36
CA THR A 292 -4.42 12.50 15.03
C THR A 292 -5.91 12.52 14.72
N LYS A 293 -6.70 13.29 15.49
CA LYS A 293 -8.14 13.44 15.27
C LYS A 293 -8.42 14.11 13.93
N THR A 294 -7.70 15.18 13.61
CA THR A 294 -7.87 15.92 12.36
C THR A 294 -7.57 15.03 11.15
N ILE A 295 -6.42 14.36 11.10
CA ILE A 295 -6.09 13.49 9.95
C ILE A 295 -7.04 12.30 9.84
N LEU A 296 -7.42 11.69 10.97
CA LEU A 296 -8.40 10.60 10.96
C LEU A 296 -9.76 11.07 10.44
N LEU A 297 -10.22 12.26 10.85
CA LEU A 297 -11.46 12.85 10.38
C LEU A 297 -11.37 13.21 8.90
N THR A 298 -10.25 13.75 8.43
CA THR A 298 -10.02 14.00 7.00
C THR A 298 -10.11 12.70 6.20
N GLY A 299 -9.43 11.64 6.64
CA GLY A 299 -9.53 10.32 5.99
C GLY A 299 -10.96 9.78 5.99
N PHE A 300 -11.71 9.97 7.08
CA PHE A 300 -13.12 9.56 7.17
C PHE A 300 -14.03 10.34 6.22
N VAL A 301 -13.91 11.68 6.17
CA VAL A 301 -14.68 12.51 5.24
C VAL A 301 -14.35 12.16 3.79
N MET A 302 -13.07 11.95 3.47
CA MET A 302 -12.65 11.46 2.14
C MET A 302 -13.28 10.11 1.82
N PHE A 303 -13.24 9.14 2.74
CA PHE A 303 -13.80 7.82 2.54
C PHE A 303 -15.31 7.88 2.28
N VAL A 304 -16.07 8.61 3.10
CA VAL A 304 -17.53 8.73 2.96
C VAL A 304 -17.91 9.45 1.67
N ALA A 305 -17.27 10.59 1.38
CA ALA A 305 -17.53 11.33 0.14
C ALA A 305 -17.17 10.50 -1.11
N GLY A 306 -16.03 9.81 -1.08
CA GLY A 306 -15.60 8.91 -2.13
C GLY A 306 -16.56 7.73 -2.31
N ALA A 307 -17.03 7.11 -1.23
CA ALA A 307 -17.99 6.01 -1.28
C ALA A 307 -19.32 6.43 -1.92
N ILE A 308 -19.86 7.58 -1.53
CA ILE A 308 -21.08 8.13 -2.13
C ILE A 308 -20.86 8.40 -3.62
N GLY A 309 -19.77 9.08 -3.99
CA GLY A 309 -19.45 9.37 -5.39
C GLY A 309 -19.26 8.10 -6.21
N THR A 310 -18.53 7.11 -5.71
CA THR A 310 -18.34 5.81 -6.35
C THR A 310 -19.68 5.10 -6.59
N VAL A 311 -20.59 5.09 -5.61
CA VAL A 311 -21.92 4.49 -5.79
C VAL A 311 -22.72 5.22 -6.87
N ILE A 312 -22.67 6.55 -6.93
CA ILE A 312 -23.34 7.34 -7.97
C ILE A 312 -22.82 6.95 -9.37
N GLU A 313 -21.50 6.88 -9.56
CA GLU A 313 -20.91 6.49 -10.85
C GLU A 313 -21.28 5.05 -11.23
N LEU A 314 -21.29 4.12 -10.27
CA LEU A 314 -21.72 2.74 -10.50
C LEU A 314 -23.19 2.68 -10.94
N VAL A 315 -24.08 3.41 -10.26
CA VAL A 315 -25.50 3.48 -10.63
C VAL A 315 -25.68 4.07 -12.02
N ASN A 316 -24.93 5.11 -12.37
CA ASN A 316 -24.96 5.69 -13.72
C ASN A 316 -24.55 4.67 -14.79
N VAL A 317 -23.46 3.92 -14.55
CA VAL A 317 -23.04 2.86 -15.48
C VAL A 317 -24.09 1.75 -15.55
N MET A 318 -24.64 1.31 -14.42
CA MET A 318 -25.67 0.26 -14.38
C MET A 318 -26.94 0.65 -15.13
N ASN A 319 -27.40 1.90 -14.98
CA ASN A 319 -28.59 2.38 -15.67
C ASN A 319 -28.44 2.41 -17.20
N ASN A 320 -27.21 2.53 -17.71
CA ASN A 320 -26.93 2.62 -19.15
C ASN A 320 -26.43 1.31 -19.77
N THR A 321 -25.80 0.42 -18.99
CA THR A 321 -25.14 -0.80 -19.48
C THR A 321 -25.58 -2.09 -18.80
N GLY A 322 -26.52 -2.00 -17.85
CA GLY A 322 -26.96 -3.11 -17.03
C GLY A 322 -26.05 -3.40 -15.84
N PHE A 323 -26.52 -4.30 -14.97
CA PHE A 323 -25.84 -4.67 -13.73
C PHE A 323 -24.42 -5.23 -13.97
N ASP A 324 -24.25 -6.07 -15.00
CA ASP A 324 -22.95 -6.64 -15.39
C ASP A 324 -21.93 -5.56 -15.78
N GLY A 325 -22.38 -4.51 -16.46
CA GLY A 325 -21.55 -3.36 -16.81
C GLY A 325 -21.08 -2.59 -15.57
N GLY A 326 -21.97 -2.42 -14.58
CA GLY A 326 -21.63 -1.82 -13.29
C GLY A 326 -20.60 -2.61 -12.50
N ILE A 327 -20.78 -3.95 -12.39
CA ILE A 327 -19.80 -4.81 -11.71
C ILE A 327 -18.46 -4.78 -12.44
N THR A 328 -18.47 -4.89 -13.77
CA THR A 328 -17.25 -4.90 -14.57
C THR A 328 -16.50 -3.57 -14.43
N PHE A 329 -17.21 -2.43 -14.44
CA PHE A 329 -16.61 -1.14 -14.15
C PHE A 329 -16.03 -1.07 -12.73
N TYR A 330 -16.73 -1.59 -11.72
CA TYR A 330 -16.25 -1.62 -10.34
C TYR A 330 -14.95 -2.42 -10.17
N ARG A 331 -14.77 -3.50 -10.93
CA ARG A 331 -13.53 -4.31 -10.91
C ARG A 331 -12.30 -3.48 -11.31
N PHE A 332 -12.47 -2.38 -12.04
CA PHE A 332 -11.39 -1.45 -12.38
C PHE A 332 -11.08 -0.43 -11.28
N ILE A 333 -11.60 -0.57 -10.05
CA ILE A 333 -11.31 0.34 -8.93
C ILE A 333 -9.82 0.42 -8.55
N SER A 334 -9.00 -0.57 -8.91
CA SER A 334 -7.53 -0.49 -8.77
C SER A 334 -6.86 0.29 -9.91
N PHE A 335 -7.53 0.50 -11.05
CA PHE A 335 -6.96 1.15 -12.22
C PHE A 335 -7.41 2.61 -12.33
N HIS A 336 -6.63 3.52 -11.74
CA HIS A 336 -7.04 4.89 -11.47
C HIS A 336 -7.46 5.69 -12.71
N ARG A 337 -6.76 5.55 -13.83
CA ARG A 337 -7.09 6.29 -15.07
C ARG A 337 -8.32 5.73 -15.79
N HIS A 338 -8.73 4.49 -15.51
CA HIS A 338 -9.97 3.94 -16.08
C HIS A 338 -11.23 4.60 -15.49
N TRP A 339 -11.08 5.33 -14.37
CA TRP A 339 -12.12 6.19 -13.80
C TRP A 339 -12.09 7.61 -14.39
N TYR A 340 -11.40 7.81 -15.52
CA TYR A 340 -11.45 9.07 -16.27
C TYR A 340 -12.19 8.86 -17.61
N PRO A 341 -12.99 9.82 -18.09
CA PRO A 341 -13.79 9.67 -19.32
C PRO A 341 -12.99 9.56 -20.64
N ASP A 342 -11.67 9.48 -20.60
CA ASP A 342 -10.83 9.27 -21.79
C ASP A 342 -10.46 7.81 -22.03
N ALA A 343 -10.79 6.92 -21.09
CA ALA A 343 -10.53 5.50 -21.23
C ALA A 343 -11.34 4.96 -22.43
N PRO A 344 -10.74 4.18 -23.35
CA PRO A 344 -11.40 3.68 -24.56
C PRO A 344 -12.41 2.54 -24.25
N MET A 345 -12.94 2.49 -23.02
CA MET A 345 -13.88 1.46 -22.57
C MET A 345 -15.32 1.91 -22.79
N ILE A 346 -16.22 0.92 -22.85
CA ILE A 346 -17.67 1.08 -23.02
C ILE A 346 -18.30 2.04 -21.98
N TYR A 347 -17.65 2.22 -20.82
CA TYR A 347 -18.20 2.99 -19.70
C TYR A 347 -17.85 4.48 -19.70
N ALA A 348 -16.86 4.91 -20.48
CA ALA A 348 -16.41 6.31 -20.49
C ALA A 348 -17.54 7.34 -20.74
N PRO A 349 -18.54 7.08 -21.61
CA PRO A 349 -19.67 7.98 -21.81
C PRO A 349 -20.61 8.13 -20.59
N TYR A 350 -20.55 7.19 -19.63
CA TYR A 350 -21.51 7.09 -18.53
C TYR A 350 -20.93 7.50 -17.17
N ILE A 351 -19.66 7.90 -17.14
CA ILE A 351 -18.98 8.35 -15.92
C ILE A 351 -18.67 9.84 -15.97
N SER A 352 -18.71 10.52 -14.83
CA SER A 352 -18.37 11.94 -14.76
C SER A 352 -16.87 12.20 -14.90
N SER A 353 -16.49 13.43 -15.27
CA SER A 353 -15.08 13.87 -15.26
C SER A 353 -14.44 13.89 -13.85
N PHE A 354 -15.23 13.65 -12.80
CA PHE A 354 -14.77 13.56 -11.41
C PHE A 354 -14.79 12.12 -10.86
N ALA A 355 -15.14 11.11 -11.67
CA ALA A 355 -15.18 9.71 -11.23
C ALA A 355 -13.84 9.25 -10.59
N TRP A 356 -12.71 9.61 -11.20
CA TRP A 356 -11.36 9.38 -10.66
C TRP A 356 -11.14 10.02 -9.28
N LEU A 357 -11.75 11.18 -9.01
CA LEU A 357 -11.63 11.85 -7.72
C LEU A 357 -12.37 11.05 -6.65
N TRP A 358 -13.59 10.56 -6.94
CA TRP A 358 -14.34 9.71 -6.02
C TRP A 358 -13.59 8.43 -5.68
N GLN A 359 -13.03 7.78 -6.70
CA GLN A 359 -12.19 6.59 -6.53
C GLN A 359 -10.87 6.90 -5.79
N THR A 360 -10.27 8.08 -5.97
CA THR A 360 -9.14 8.54 -5.14
C THR A 360 -9.54 8.66 -3.68
N LEU A 361 -10.68 9.31 -3.42
CA LEU A 361 -11.14 9.68 -2.08
C LEU A 361 -11.54 8.44 -1.27
N ILE A 362 -12.21 7.46 -1.87
CA ILE A 362 -12.60 6.23 -1.18
C ILE A 362 -11.37 5.40 -0.78
N THR A 363 -10.48 5.09 -1.73
CA THR A 363 -9.31 4.21 -1.49
C THR A 363 -8.28 4.86 -0.56
N ASN A 364 -7.97 6.13 -0.77
CA ASN A 364 -6.96 6.84 0.03
C ASN A 364 -7.52 7.35 1.35
N GLY A 365 -8.81 7.71 1.41
CA GLY A 365 -9.50 8.02 2.66
C GLY A 365 -9.45 6.83 3.62
N PHE A 366 -9.77 5.64 3.13
CA PHE A 366 -9.64 4.39 3.89
C PHE A 366 -8.20 4.13 4.32
N SER A 367 -7.24 4.29 3.40
CA SER A 367 -5.81 4.11 3.68
C SER A 367 -5.29 5.03 4.79
N ILE A 368 -5.68 6.31 4.77
CA ILE A 368 -5.34 7.30 5.81
C ILE A 368 -5.95 6.90 7.15
N MET A 369 -7.23 6.50 7.17
CA MET A 369 -7.88 6.04 8.39
C MET A 369 -7.16 4.85 9.00
N LEU A 370 -6.94 3.80 8.21
CA LEU A 370 -6.29 2.57 8.66
C LEU A 370 -4.88 2.86 9.20
N CYS A 371 -4.10 3.64 8.47
CA CYS A 371 -2.75 4.01 8.87
C CYS A 371 -2.75 4.77 10.20
N MET A 372 -3.59 5.80 10.34
CA MET A 372 -3.66 6.61 11.54
C MET A 372 -4.22 5.86 12.75
N ILE A 373 -5.18 4.95 12.55
CA ILE A 373 -5.69 4.08 13.62
C ILE A 373 -4.57 3.20 14.16
N VAL A 374 -3.80 2.53 13.30
CA VAL A 374 -2.70 1.66 13.74
C VAL A 374 -1.60 2.46 14.44
N ILE A 375 -1.14 3.58 13.85
CA ILE A 375 -0.13 4.44 14.49
C ILE A 375 -0.62 4.96 15.85
N PHE A 376 -1.91 5.34 15.93
CA PHE A 376 -2.50 5.79 17.17
C PHE A 376 -2.53 4.69 18.24
N LEU A 377 -2.99 3.49 17.88
CA LEU A 377 -3.11 2.37 18.81
C LEU A 377 -1.76 1.80 19.26
N VAL A 378 -0.71 1.98 18.46
CA VAL A 378 0.63 1.46 18.73
C VAL A 378 1.52 2.55 19.34
N GLU A 379 2.01 3.52 18.56
CA GLU A 379 3.08 4.42 19.02
C GLU A 379 2.59 5.61 19.86
N PHE A 380 1.40 6.15 19.62
CA PHE A 380 0.83 7.18 20.51
C PHE A 380 0.42 6.61 21.89
N ARG A 381 0.38 5.28 21.98
CA ARG A 381 0.06 4.52 23.18
C ARG A 381 1.26 3.83 23.81
N GLY A 382 2.47 4.03 23.31
CA GLY A 382 3.66 3.42 23.92
C GLY A 382 3.77 1.90 23.72
N ARG A 383 2.90 1.29 22.89
CA ARG A 383 2.79 -0.17 22.75
C ARG A 383 3.68 -0.76 21.66
N GLY A 384 4.65 -0.01 21.14
CA GLY A 384 5.50 -0.42 20.01
C GLY A 384 6.13 -1.80 20.20
N SER A 385 6.78 -2.03 21.35
CA SER A 385 7.47 -3.29 21.64
C SER A 385 6.52 -4.49 21.77
N HIS A 386 5.46 -4.35 22.55
CA HIS A 386 4.46 -5.42 22.71
C HIS A 386 3.73 -5.73 21.39
N PHE A 387 3.41 -4.70 20.61
CA PHE A 387 2.80 -4.88 19.29
C PHE A 387 3.76 -5.60 18.34
N ALA A 388 5.02 -5.17 18.26
CA ALA A 388 6.03 -5.77 17.39
C ALA A 388 6.24 -7.26 17.65
N LYS A 389 6.21 -7.69 18.92
CA LYS A 389 6.31 -9.11 19.30
C LYS A 389 5.13 -9.94 18.78
N LYS A 390 3.90 -9.39 18.82
CA LYS A 390 2.69 -10.10 18.39
C LYS A 390 2.48 -10.10 16.88
N THR A 391 2.99 -9.08 16.19
CA THR A 391 2.82 -8.92 14.75
C THR A 391 4.05 -9.34 13.95
N GLY A 392 4.99 -10.06 14.57
CA GLY A 392 6.22 -10.53 13.92
C GLY A 392 5.97 -11.27 12.61
N TYR A 393 4.91 -12.08 12.54
CA TYR A 393 4.51 -12.80 11.32
C TYR A 393 4.24 -11.86 10.14
N ILE A 394 3.26 -10.96 10.26
CA ILE A 394 2.92 -9.99 9.20
C ILE A 394 4.07 -9.02 8.93
N ARG A 395 4.79 -8.59 9.97
CA ARG A 395 5.93 -7.67 9.82
C ARG A 395 7.06 -8.26 8.97
N ARG A 396 7.25 -9.59 8.91
CA ARG A 396 8.25 -10.22 8.02
C ARG A 396 7.99 -9.89 6.56
N TYR A 397 6.73 -9.90 6.13
CA TYR A 397 6.34 -9.49 4.77
C TYR A 397 6.76 -8.05 4.48
N GLY A 398 6.73 -7.17 5.48
CA GLY A 398 7.08 -5.75 5.35
C GLY A 398 8.58 -5.45 5.39
N ILE A 399 9.40 -6.33 5.97
CA ILE A 399 10.87 -6.13 6.07
C ILE A 399 11.52 -6.23 4.69
N ILE A 400 11.05 -7.17 3.86
CA ILE A 400 11.47 -7.37 2.47
C ILE A 400 10.28 -7.22 1.50
N ALA A 401 9.49 -6.17 1.71
CA ALA A 401 8.27 -5.91 0.96
C ALA A 401 8.46 -5.86 -0.56
N PHE A 402 9.56 -5.27 -1.02
CA PHE A 402 9.86 -5.17 -2.44
C PHE A 402 10.23 -6.53 -3.03
N SER A 403 11.04 -7.32 -2.32
CA SER A 403 11.28 -8.70 -2.73
C SER A 403 10.02 -9.56 -2.76
N ASN A 404 9.12 -9.41 -1.80
CA ASN A 404 7.87 -10.16 -1.78
C ASN A 404 6.92 -9.75 -2.91
N TYR A 405 6.88 -8.45 -3.24
CA TYR A 405 6.17 -7.96 -4.41
C TYR A 405 6.74 -8.57 -5.70
N ASN A 406 8.05 -8.49 -5.89
CA ASN A 406 8.68 -9.04 -7.10
C ASN A 406 8.46 -10.55 -7.22
N ASN A 407 8.63 -11.28 -6.12
CA ASN A 407 8.55 -12.73 -6.14
C ASN A 407 7.12 -13.27 -6.16
N GLN A 408 6.13 -12.46 -6.55
CA GLN A 408 4.75 -12.87 -6.78
C GLN A 408 4.58 -13.99 -7.79
N TRP A 409 5.57 -14.27 -8.64
CA TRP A 409 5.55 -15.45 -9.50
C TRP A 409 5.46 -16.77 -8.70
N LEU A 410 5.79 -16.75 -7.40
CA LEU A 410 5.55 -17.89 -6.50
C LEU A 410 4.05 -18.20 -6.34
N ASN A 411 3.16 -17.23 -6.58
CA ASN A 411 1.71 -17.42 -6.58
C ASN A 411 1.27 -18.43 -7.64
N TRP A 412 2.04 -18.60 -8.72
CA TRP A 412 1.74 -19.57 -9.77
C TRP A 412 1.92 -21.01 -9.29
N LEU A 413 2.76 -21.28 -8.29
CA LEU A 413 3.15 -22.65 -7.96
C LEU A 413 2.04 -23.47 -7.29
N PRO A 414 1.39 -23.02 -6.19
CA PRO A 414 0.34 -23.83 -5.56
C PRO A 414 -0.85 -24.14 -6.47
N PRO A 415 -1.40 -23.16 -7.24
CA PRO A 415 -2.50 -23.40 -8.15
C PRO A 415 -2.18 -24.27 -9.38
N LEU A 416 -0.92 -24.71 -9.57
CA LEU A 416 -0.63 -25.77 -10.55
C LEU A 416 -1.24 -27.11 -10.14
N PHE A 417 -1.41 -27.33 -8.83
CA PHE A 417 -1.83 -28.62 -8.28
C PHE A 417 -3.21 -28.56 -7.63
N ILE A 418 -3.64 -27.41 -7.09
CA ILE A 418 -4.94 -27.30 -6.42
C ILE A 418 -6.12 -27.66 -7.34
N PRO A 419 -6.23 -27.18 -8.60
CA PRO A 419 -7.32 -27.57 -9.48
C PRO A 419 -7.43 -29.08 -9.73
N LEU A 420 -6.29 -29.80 -9.73
CA LEU A 420 -6.28 -31.26 -9.91
C LEU A 420 -7.01 -31.99 -8.78
N LEU A 421 -7.00 -31.45 -7.56
CA LEU A 421 -7.74 -32.01 -6.41
C LEU A 421 -9.26 -31.95 -6.61
N PHE A 422 -9.72 -31.07 -7.51
CA PHE A 422 -11.13 -30.90 -7.87
C PHE A 422 -11.46 -31.53 -9.24
N GLY A 423 -10.55 -32.32 -9.83
CA GLY A 423 -10.74 -32.93 -11.15
C GLY A 423 -10.66 -31.93 -12.31
N LEU A 424 -10.13 -30.72 -12.08
CA LEU A 424 -9.95 -29.69 -13.10
C LEU A 424 -8.52 -29.70 -13.65
N THR A 425 -8.31 -29.08 -14.82
CA THR A 425 -6.97 -28.96 -15.40
C THR A 425 -6.13 -27.90 -14.66
N ASN A 426 -4.80 -28.05 -14.64
CA ASN A 426 -3.90 -27.09 -13.98
C ASN A 426 -4.17 -25.67 -14.48
N GLY A 427 -4.17 -24.71 -13.56
CA GLY A 427 -4.42 -23.31 -13.89
C GLY A 427 -5.88 -22.96 -14.18
N SER A 428 -6.82 -23.91 -14.11
CA SER A 428 -8.25 -23.59 -14.23
C SER A 428 -8.66 -22.64 -13.11
N LYS A 429 -9.53 -21.67 -13.45
CA LYS A 429 -10.28 -20.92 -12.44
C LYS A 429 -11.17 -21.88 -11.65
N MET A 430 -11.44 -21.54 -10.40
CA MET A 430 -12.16 -22.35 -9.43
C MET A 430 -13.18 -21.50 -8.70
N LEU A 431 -14.22 -22.13 -8.18
CA LEU A 431 -15.11 -21.50 -7.20
C LEU A 431 -14.37 -21.32 -5.85
N TRP A 432 -15.02 -20.62 -4.91
CA TRP A 432 -14.45 -20.23 -3.62
C TRP A 432 -13.71 -21.33 -2.85
N GLY A 433 -14.20 -22.57 -2.85
CA GLY A 433 -13.54 -23.68 -2.15
C GLY A 433 -12.11 -23.93 -2.64
N GLY A 434 -11.92 -24.00 -3.97
CA GLY A 434 -10.60 -24.15 -4.59
C GLY A 434 -9.75 -22.89 -4.44
N THR A 435 -10.33 -21.71 -4.59
CA THR A 435 -9.63 -20.43 -4.41
C THR A 435 -9.10 -20.25 -2.98
N ILE A 436 -9.90 -20.59 -1.96
CA ILE A 436 -9.49 -20.50 -0.54
C ILE A 436 -8.34 -21.49 -0.26
N LEU A 437 -8.42 -22.71 -0.79
CA LEU A 437 -7.33 -23.68 -0.64
C LEU A 437 -6.04 -23.18 -1.31
N SER A 438 -6.14 -22.56 -2.49
CA SER A 438 -5.01 -21.89 -3.14
C SER A 438 -4.44 -20.77 -2.28
N ILE A 439 -5.27 -19.91 -1.68
CA ILE A 439 -4.82 -18.83 -0.79
C ILE A 439 -4.03 -19.40 0.39
N LEU A 440 -4.60 -20.38 1.11
CA LEU A 440 -3.96 -20.97 2.29
C LEU A 440 -2.63 -21.63 1.94
N THR A 441 -2.58 -22.38 0.84
CA THR A 441 -1.38 -23.08 0.40
C THR A 441 -0.29 -22.09 -0.05
N THR A 442 -0.64 -21.05 -0.79
CA THR A 442 0.30 -19.99 -1.19
C THR A 442 0.84 -19.23 0.01
N LEU A 443 -0.02 -18.83 0.97
CA LEU A 443 0.45 -18.14 2.17
C LEU A 443 1.38 -19.03 3.02
N ALA A 444 1.09 -20.33 3.15
CA ALA A 444 1.96 -21.28 3.81
C ALA A 444 3.32 -21.38 3.09
N PHE A 445 3.31 -21.48 1.77
CA PHE A 445 4.52 -21.55 0.96
C PHE A 445 5.40 -20.29 1.08
N TYR A 446 4.80 -19.09 0.97
CA TYR A 446 5.49 -17.82 1.24
C TYR A 446 6.07 -17.77 2.65
N THR A 447 5.33 -18.24 3.64
CA THR A 447 5.77 -18.26 5.04
C THR A 447 7.04 -19.10 5.19
N ILE A 448 7.07 -20.29 4.58
CA ILE A 448 8.23 -21.18 4.61
C ILE A 448 9.43 -20.49 3.96
N ILE A 449 9.26 -19.94 2.74
CA ILE A 449 10.33 -19.22 2.04
C ILE A 449 10.85 -18.05 2.88
N LEU A 450 9.97 -17.23 3.45
CA LEU A 450 10.35 -16.10 4.29
C LEU A 450 11.08 -16.50 5.57
N TYR A 451 10.76 -17.67 6.12
CA TYR A 451 11.44 -18.19 7.30
C TYR A 451 12.85 -18.68 6.94
N LEU A 452 12.96 -19.53 5.91
CA LEU A 452 14.24 -20.06 5.42
C LEU A 452 15.16 -18.93 4.95
N TRP A 453 14.63 -17.96 4.20
CA TRP A 453 15.40 -16.82 3.72
C TRP A 453 15.84 -15.89 4.87
N GLY A 454 15.04 -15.83 5.93
CA GLY A 454 15.39 -15.12 7.17
C GLY A 454 16.61 -15.71 7.88
N MET A 455 16.84 -17.03 7.78
CA MET A 455 18.02 -17.69 8.37
C MET A 455 19.33 -17.25 7.73
N VAL A 456 19.29 -16.81 6.46
CA VAL A 456 20.45 -16.26 5.74
C VAL A 456 20.43 -14.73 5.65
N ASN A 457 19.72 -14.06 6.57
CA ASN A 457 19.61 -12.59 6.66
C ASN A 457 19.08 -11.92 5.37
N TYR A 458 18.20 -12.60 4.64
CA TYR A 458 17.63 -12.14 3.37
C TYR A 458 18.68 -11.70 2.33
N LYS A 459 19.83 -12.36 2.30
CA LYS A 459 20.84 -12.14 1.25
C LYS A 459 20.23 -12.36 -0.13
N PHE A 460 20.63 -11.53 -1.10
CA PHE A 460 20.10 -11.51 -2.47
C PHE A 460 18.62 -11.12 -2.61
N SER A 461 17.97 -10.61 -1.55
CA SER A 461 16.72 -9.85 -1.71
C SER A 461 16.98 -8.55 -2.45
N PHE A 462 15.96 -7.96 -3.07
CA PHE A 462 16.09 -6.65 -3.69
C PHE A 462 16.44 -5.58 -2.65
N GLU A 463 15.89 -5.66 -1.44
CA GLU A 463 16.32 -4.80 -0.33
C GLU A 463 17.81 -4.93 -0.02
N TRP A 464 18.35 -6.15 -0.08
CA TRP A 464 19.78 -6.39 0.07
C TRP A 464 20.57 -5.77 -1.09
N PHE A 465 20.14 -5.96 -2.34
CA PHE A 465 20.79 -5.37 -3.52
C PHE A 465 20.78 -3.83 -3.44
N MET A 466 19.63 -3.22 -3.14
CA MET A 466 19.50 -1.78 -2.98
C MET A 466 20.35 -1.22 -1.83
N LYS A 467 20.53 -1.98 -0.73
CA LYS A 467 21.44 -1.59 0.36
C LYS A 467 22.89 -1.67 -0.08
N SER A 468 23.29 -2.75 -0.74
CA SER A 468 24.64 -2.99 -1.24
C SER A 468 25.06 -1.96 -2.30
N ILE A 469 24.23 -1.75 -3.33
CA ILE A 469 24.44 -0.73 -4.37
C ILE A 469 24.43 0.66 -3.74
N GLY A 470 23.46 0.93 -2.87
CA GLY A 470 23.37 2.21 -2.16
C GLY A 470 24.59 2.50 -1.28
N TYR A 471 25.25 1.50 -0.70
CA TYR A 471 26.50 1.69 0.03
C TYR A 471 27.64 2.18 -0.88
N ILE A 472 27.71 1.64 -2.11
CA ILE A 472 28.71 2.01 -3.11
C ILE A 472 28.44 3.44 -3.61
N LEU A 473 27.20 3.72 -4.01
CA LEU A 473 26.84 4.97 -4.69
C LEU A 473 26.62 6.16 -3.74
N LEU A 474 26.26 5.93 -2.47
CA LEU A 474 25.87 7.01 -1.55
C LEU A 474 26.93 7.25 -0.47
N PRO A 475 27.63 8.41 -0.49
CA PRO A 475 28.63 8.74 0.53
C PRO A 475 28.08 8.69 1.96
N ILE A 476 26.83 9.13 2.18
CA ILE A 476 26.16 9.10 3.50
C ILE A 476 26.06 7.68 4.08
N ARG A 477 26.05 6.63 3.25
CA ARG A 477 25.93 5.24 3.69
C ARG A 477 27.28 4.57 3.96
N ARG A 478 28.41 5.22 3.65
CA ARG A 478 29.76 4.70 3.87
C ARG A 478 30.17 4.81 5.34
N ILE A 479 29.52 4.03 6.20
CA ILE A 479 29.84 3.93 7.63
C ILE A 479 31.16 3.14 7.79
N SER A 480 32.06 3.60 8.67
CA SER A 480 33.37 2.98 8.92
C SER A 480 33.28 1.48 9.17
N PHE A 481 32.33 1.04 10.00
CA PHE A 481 32.13 -0.38 10.35
C PHE A 481 31.79 -1.29 9.14
N LEU A 482 31.18 -0.74 8.07
CA LEU A 482 30.88 -1.51 6.86
C LEU A 482 32.06 -1.59 5.90
N LYS A 483 33.12 -0.81 6.12
CA LYS A 483 34.32 -0.86 5.27
C LYS A 483 35.02 -2.21 5.38
N GLU A 484 35.08 -2.76 6.60
CA GLU A 484 35.73 -4.03 6.92
C GLU A 484 34.90 -5.25 6.50
N LYS A 485 33.61 -5.07 6.22
CA LYS A 485 32.73 -6.16 5.78
C LYS A 485 32.92 -6.49 4.30
N LYS A 486 32.81 -7.78 3.97
CA LYS A 486 32.78 -8.24 2.57
C LYS A 486 31.57 -7.65 1.84
N TRP A 487 31.68 -7.44 0.53
CA TRP A 487 30.64 -6.78 -0.27
C TRP A 487 29.25 -7.42 -0.07
N TYR A 488 29.19 -8.75 0.02
CA TYR A 488 27.95 -9.49 0.20
C TYR A 488 27.34 -9.40 1.61
N GLN A 489 28.08 -8.88 2.60
CA GLN A 489 27.60 -8.67 3.96
C GLN A 489 27.11 -7.23 4.20
N LYS A 490 27.38 -6.31 3.26
CA LYS A 490 27.00 -4.90 3.38
C LYS A 490 25.49 -4.67 3.23
N GLY A 491 24.81 -5.58 2.53
CA GLY A 491 23.36 -5.56 2.35
C GLY A 491 22.57 -6.31 3.43
N ASP A 492 23.23 -7.04 4.34
CA ASP A 492 22.58 -7.99 5.25
C ASP A 492 21.41 -7.36 6.04
N ILE A 493 20.30 -8.10 6.10
CA ILE A 493 19.09 -7.70 6.81
C ILE A 493 18.96 -8.64 8.03
N ASN A 494 19.62 -8.26 9.12
CA ASN A 494 19.66 -9.10 10.32
C ASN A 494 18.26 -9.24 10.96
N MET A 495 17.68 -10.43 10.83
CA MET A 495 16.31 -10.70 11.27
C MET A 495 16.12 -10.61 12.77
N ASP A 496 17.10 -11.03 13.56
CA ASP A 496 17.02 -10.95 15.02
C ASP A 496 16.97 -9.50 15.49
N VAL A 497 17.74 -8.61 14.87
CA VAL A 497 17.71 -7.19 15.17
C VAL A 497 16.37 -6.57 14.75
N PHE A 498 15.78 -7.00 13.63
CA PHE A 498 14.53 -6.42 13.13
C PHE A 498 13.25 -7.02 13.73
N SER A 499 13.30 -8.24 14.24
CA SER A 499 12.16 -8.95 14.80
C SER A 499 12.20 -8.93 16.33
N ASN A 500 13.31 -9.39 16.93
CA ASN A 500 13.33 -9.82 18.33
C ASN A 500 14.03 -8.82 19.26
N LYS A 501 15.09 -8.16 18.77
CA LYS A 501 15.94 -7.22 19.53
C LYS A 501 15.81 -5.76 19.06
N GLY A 502 14.78 -5.46 18.27
CA GLY A 502 14.58 -4.13 17.70
C GLY A 502 14.27 -3.09 18.77
N ALA A 503 14.90 -1.92 18.68
CA ALA A 503 14.45 -0.77 19.46
C ALA A 503 13.24 -0.14 18.77
N TRP A 504 12.14 0.01 19.51
CA TRP A 504 10.89 0.53 18.99
C TRP A 504 10.74 2.00 19.37
N ILE A 505 10.34 2.83 18.42
CA ILE A 505 10.01 4.23 18.65
C ILE A 505 8.58 4.27 19.18
N ASN A 506 8.42 4.88 20.34
CA ASN A 506 7.13 5.31 20.83
C ASN A 506 7.05 6.84 20.75
N ILE A 507 5.91 7.36 20.29
CA ILE A 507 5.67 8.82 20.30
C ILE A 507 5.43 9.28 21.73
N VAL A 508 4.84 8.40 22.54
CA VAL A 508 4.75 8.58 23.98
C VAL A 508 5.37 7.40 24.69
N GLU A 509 6.43 7.66 25.46
CA GLU A 509 7.10 6.64 26.24
C GLU A 509 6.16 5.98 27.24
N GLU A 510 6.41 4.70 27.48
CA GLU A 510 5.66 3.89 28.42
C GLU A 510 6.01 4.31 29.85
N ASN A 511 5.39 5.40 30.33
CA ASN A 511 5.47 5.79 31.73
C ASN A 511 4.19 5.34 32.46
N GLU A 512 4.34 4.76 33.65
CA GLU A 512 3.23 4.16 34.41
C GLU A 512 2.14 5.18 34.76
N ALA A 513 2.50 6.43 35.04
CA ALA A 513 1.55 7.49 35.40
C ALA A 513 0.66 7.94 34.22
N TYR A 514 1.23 8.04 33.03
CA TYR A 514 0.57 8.43 31.77
C TYR A 514 -0.34 7.33 31.26
N HIS A 515 0.06 6.07 31.42
CA HIS A 515 -0.78 4.91 31.10
C HIS A 515 -1.86 4.60 32.14
N LYS A 516 -1.67 5.00 33.40
CA LYS A 516 -2.76 5.05 34.40
C LYS A 516 -3.76 6.18 34.07
N ALA A 517 -3.30 7.33 33.57
CA ALA A 517 -4.17 8.48 33.27
C ALA A 517 -5.00 8.35 31.98
N LYS A 518 -4.54 7.59 30.98
CA LYS A 518 -5.34 7.32 29.76
C LYS A 518 -6.20 6.09 29.94
N THR A 519 -7.51 6.32 30.10
CA THR A 519 -8.53 5.29 30.18
C THR A 519 -8.71 4.55 28.83
N ASP A 520 -8.20 3.33 28.70
CA ASP A 520 -8.53 2.34 27.67
C ASP A 520 -10.04 2.23 27.49
N SER A 521 -10.82 2.39 28.57
CA SER A 521 -12.29 2.37 28.52
C SER A 521 -12.89 3.42 27.57
N LYS A 522 -12.33 4.64 27.49
CA LYS A 522 -12.82 5.68 26.56
C LYS A 522 -12.59 5.30 25.10
N ILE A 523 -11.40 4.78 24.79
CA ILE A 523 -11.06 4.39 23.42
C ILE A 523 -11.87 3.17 23.02
N SER A 524 -11.97 2.19 23.93
CA SER A 524 -12.81 1.01 23.71
C SER A 524 -14.24 1.43 23.40
N MET A 525 -14.82 2.35 24.19
CA MET A 525 -16.16 2.86 23.95
C MET A 525 -16.32 3.52 22.57
N ILE A 526 -15.40 4.41 22.19
CA ILE A 526 -15.45 5.07 20.88
C ILE A 526 -15.35 4.05 19.76
N LEU A 527 -14.42 3.09 19.84
CA LEU A 527 -14.27 2.04 18.84
C LEU A 527 -15.52 1.17 18.76
N SER A 528 -16.10 0.76 19.89
CA SER A 528 -17.34 -0.02 19.90
C SER A 528 -18.51 0.76 19.31
N ILE A 529 -18.64 2.06 19.58
CA ILE A 529 -19.64 2.94 18.94
C ILE A 529 -19.42 2.98 17.43
N CYS A 530 -18.19 3.25 16.97
CA CYS A 530 -17.89 3.28 15.54
C CYS A 530 -18.15 1.94 14.85
N CYS A 531 -17.80 0.83 15.51
CA CYS A 531 -18.04 -0.52 15.00
C CYS A 531 -19.54 -0.84 14.92
N LEU A 532 -20.39 -0.27 15.77
CA LEU A 532 -21.83 -0.52 15.75
C LEU A 532 -22.62 0.50 14.91
N ALA A 533 -22.11 1.71 14.74
CA ALA A 533 -22.78 2.76 13.97
C ALA A 533 -22.56 2.63 12.46
N ILE A 534 -21.51 1.92 12.04
CA ILE A 534 -21.11 1.81 10.64
C ILE A 534 -21.14 0.33 10.25
N PRO A 535 -22.11 -0.12 9.41
CA PRO A 535 -22.30 -1.53 9.04
C PRO A 535 -21.04 -2.25 8.57
N ILE A 536 -20.21 -1.59 7.74
CA ILE A 536 -18.96 -2.18 7.25
C ILE A 536 -17.93 -2.45 8.36
N PHE A 537 -18.07 -1.82 9.52
CA PHE A 537 -17.20 -2.05 10.68
C PHE A 537 -17.79 -3.00 11.73
N PHE A 538 -18.94 -3.62 11.47
CA PHE A 538 -19.58 -4.55 12.44
C PHE A 538 -18.61 -5.65 12.83
N ALA A 539 -17.90 -6.24 11.85
CA ALA A 539 -16.92 -7.30 12.07
C ALA A 539 -15.80 -6.92 13.07
N PHE A 540 -15.44 -5.64 13.16
CA PHE A 540 -14.45 -5.17 14.13
C PHE A 540 -14.96 -5.21 15.58
N SER A 541 -16.26 -5.41 15.80
CA SER A 541 -16.83 -5.63 17.15
C SER A 541 -16.24 -6.86 17.83
N VAL A 542 -15.90 -7.90 17.06
CA VAL A 542 -15.20 -9.10 17.56
C VAL A 542 -13.81 -8.75 18.10
N VAL A 543 -13.15 -7.74 17.54
CA VAL A 543 -11.84 -7.24 17.98
C VAL A 543 -11.98 -6.28 19.17
N THR A 544 -13.03 -5.45 19.21
CA THR A 544 -13.25 -4.50 20.31
C THR A 544 -13.74 -5.19 21.60
N LEU A 545 -14.40 -6.33 21.51
CA LEU A 545 -14.84 -7.11 22.67
C LEU A 545 -13.70 -7.54 23.63
N PRO A 546 -12.63 -8.23 23.19
CA PRO A 546 -11.52 -8.55 24.07
C PRO A 546 -10.79 -7.30 24.57
N MET A 547 -10.84 -6.19 23.83
CA MET A 547 -10.31 -4.90 24.28
C MET A 547 -11.13 -4.30 25.42
N SER A 548 -12.46 -4.31 25.33
CA SER A 548 -13.36 -3.79 26.38
C SER A 548 -13.28 -4.62 27.65
N ILE A 549 -13.20 -5.96 27.53
CA ILE A 549 -12.98 -6.88 28.66
C ILE A 549 -11.66 -6.54 29.36
N LYS A 550 -10.56 -6.36 28.61
CA LYS A 550 -9.26 -6.00 29.19
C LYS A 550 -9.28 -4.62 29.83
N ALA A 551 -9.95 -3.65 29.23
CA ALA A 551 -10.12 -2.32 29.80
C ALA A 551 -10.87 -2.39 31.15
N ARG A 552 -11.93 -3.19 31.24
CA ARG A 552 -12.68 -3.41 32.49
C ARG A 552 -11.84 -4.13 33.56
N LYS A 553 -11.08 -5.16 33.18
CA LYS A 553 -10.15 -5.85 34.09
C LYS A 553 -9.08 -4.92 34.64
N LYS A 554 -8.57 -3.99 33.82
CA LYS A 554 -7.49 -3.07 34.19
C LYS A 554 -7.97 -1.85 34.99
N GLU A 555 -9.14 -1.30 34.66
CA GLU A 555 -9.63 -0.02 35.20
C GLU A 555 -10.76 -0.17 36.22
N GLY A 556 -11.18 -1.40 36.53
CA GLY A 556 -12.41 -1.64 37.30
C GLY A 556 -13.67 -1.33 36.51
N ILE A 557 -14.84 -1.35 37.15
CA ILE A 557 -16.12 -1.07 36.50
C ILE A 557 -16.31 0.45 36.40
N ASN A 558 -16.54 0.97 35.19
CA ASN A 558 -16.91 2.37 35.00
C ASN A 558 -17.92 2.53 33.86
N LYS A 559 -18.59 3.69 33.76
CA LYS A 559 -19.61 3.94 32.74
C LYS A 559 -19.10 3.69 31.32
N LYS A 560 -17.85 4.08 31.01
CA LYS A 560 -17.29 3.99 29.66
C LYS A 560 -17.00 2.55 29.26
N ASN A 561 -16.36 1.74 30.11
CA ASN A 561 -16.08 0.35 29.77
C ASN A 561 -17.34 -0.52 29.83
N THR A 562 -18.32 -0.16 30.64
CA THR A 562 -19.62 -0.86 30.65
C THR A 562 -20.32 -0.64 29.32
N ILE A 563 -20.42 0.61 28.85
CA ILE A 563 -20.96 0.92 27.51
C ILE A 563 -20.13 0.21 26.42
N ALA A 564 -18.81 0.32 26.46
CA ALA A 564 -17.93 -0.33 25.47
C ALA A 564 -18.15 -1.84 25.40
N LEU A 565 -18.26 -2.50 26.57
CA LEU A 565 -18.47 -3.93 26.67
C LEU A 565 -19.83 -4.33 26.11
N VAL A 566 -20.90 -3.64 26.52
CA VAL A 566 -22.26 -3.90 26.03
C VAL A 566 -22.33 -3.72 24.51
N LEU A 567 -21.84 -2.60 23.99
CA LEU A 567 -21.83 -2.33 22.55
C LEU A 567 -20.98 -3.34 21.78
N SER A 568 -19.82 -3.75 22.32
CA SER A 568 -19.01 -4.79 21.69
C SER A 568 -19.67 -6.18 21.73
N ILE A 569 -20.41 -6.53 22.79
CA ILE A 569 -21.17 -7.78 22.86
C ILE A 569 -22.29 -7.75 21.82
N ILE A 570 -23.11 -6.69 21.81
CA ILE A 570 -24.19 -6.51 20.82
C ILE A 570 -23.61 -6.59 19.41
N GLY A 571 -22.55 -5.81 19.13
CA GLY A 571 -21.89 -5.82 17.83
C GLY A 571 -21.31 -7.17 17.47
N ALA A 572 -20.72 -7.92 18.41
CA ALA A 572 -20.21 -9.27 18.17
C ALA A 572 -21.34 -10.27 17.88
N VAL A 573 -22.46 -10.20 18.60
CA VAL A 573 -23.65 -11.03 18.35
C VAL A 573 -24.24 -10.70 16.98
N ILE A 574 -24.44 -9.41 16.65
CA ILE A 574 -24.89 -8.96 15.33
C ILE A 574 -23.93 -9.44 14.24
N THR A 575 -22.62 -9.37 14.48
CA THR A 575 -21.61 -9.85 13.53
C THR A 575 -21.74 -11.35 13.28
N VAL A 576 -21.83 -12.16 14.34
CA VAL A 576 -21.97 -13.62 14.22
C VAL A 576 -23.30 -13.96 13.53
N ALA A 577 -24.39 -13.30 13.92
CA ALA A 577 -25.70 -13.47 13.29
C ALA A 577 -25.68 -13.07 11.81
N PHE A 578 -25.02 -11.94 11.48
CA PHE A 578 -24.85 -11.47 10.11
C PHE A 578 -24.02 -12.45 9.28
N PHE A 579 -22.91 -12.97 9.80
CA PHE A 579 -22.14 -13.98 9.08
C PHE A 579 -22.95 -15.26 8.92
N ALA A 580 -23.58 -15.78 9.97
CA ALA A 580 -24.45 -16.96 9.87
C ALA A 580 -25.56 -16.75 8.82
N PHE A 581 -26.21 -15.59 8.84
CA PHE A 581 -27.19 -15.20 7.82
C PHE A 581 -26.56 -15.15 6.42
N ALA A 582 -25.43 -14.48 6.26
CA ALA A 582 -24.78 -14.31 4.96
C ALA A 582 -24.20 -15.61 4.38
N PHE A 583 -23.87 -16.59 5.23
CA PHE A 583 -23.43 -17.93 4.82
C PHE A 583 -24.60 -18.85 4.45
N VAL A 584 -25.76 -18.67 5.08
CA VAL A 584 -26.93 -19.55 4.89
C VAL A 584 -27.85 -19.07 3.78
N PHE A 585 -28.10 -17.77 3.70
CA PHE A 585 -29.07 -17.20 2.77
C PHE A 585 -28.42 -16.81 1.43
N THR A 586 -29.22 -16.94 0.38
CA THR A 586 -28.95 -16.47 -0.98
C THR A 586 -29.97 -15.39 -1.36
N PRO A 587 -29.73 -14.56 -2.39
CA PRO A 587 -30.71 -13.60 -2.87
C PRO A 587 -32.08 -14.24 -3.18
N ALA A 588 -32.10 -15.37 -3.90
CA ALA A 588 -33.33 -16.10 -4.22
C ALA A 588 -34.08 -16.56 -2.96
N SER A 589 -33.38 -17.05 -1.92
CA SER A 589 -34.02 -17.47 -0.67
C SER A 589 -34.70 -16.34 0.10
N LEU A 590 -34.34 -15.09 -0.23
CA LEU A 590 -34.91 -13.87 0.35
C LEU A 590 -35.94 -13.20 -0.58
N ASN A 591 -36.29 -13.84 -1.71
CA ASN A 591 -37.10 -13.25 -2.78
C ASN A 591 -36.52 -11.93 -3.31
N PHE A 592 -35.19 -11.82 -3.34
CA PHE A 592 -34.46 -10.68 -3.89
C PHE A 592 -33.66 -11.16 -5.10
N TYR A 593 -34.16 -10.89 -6.32
CA TYR A 593 -33.50 -11.29 -7.56
C TYR A 593 -32.68 -10.12 -8.11
N LEU A 594 -31.39 -10.37 -8.32
CA LEU A 594 -30.39 -9.48 -8.92
C LEU A 594 -30.35 -9.64 -10.44
#